data_AF-A0A7W0R921-F1
#
_entry.id   AF-A0A7W0R921-F1
#
_cell.length_a   1.000
_cell.length_b   1.000
_cell.length_c   1.000
_cell.angle_alpha   90.00
_cell.angle_beta   90.00
_cell.angle_gamma   90.00
#
_symmetry.space_group_name_H-M   'P 1'
#
loop_
_entity.id
_entity.type
_entity.pdbx_description
1 polymer ?
#
loop_
_entity_poly.entity_id
_entity_poly.type
_entity_poly.pdbx_seq_one_letter_code
_entity_poly.pdbx_strand_id
1 'polypeptide(L)'
;MGLMDFIKGELLEVIEWTDDSRDTLSFRFPDEDKAIKNGAQLIVRESQTAQFVYLGEFGDTFGPGKHTLTTDNIPVLTKLKSWKYGFNSPFKADVYYLNTRLFTGNKWGTANPIMMRDDDLGI
;
A
#
# COMPACT_ATOMS: atom_id res chain seq x y z
N MET A 1 4.68 -4.27 34.35
CA MET A 1 4.60 -4.65 32.92
C MET A 1 3.40 -5.57 32.78
N GLY A 2 2.24 -4.97 32.49
CA GLY A 2 0.94 -5.53 32.89
C GLY A 2 0.15 -6.14 31.75
N LEU A 3 -0.71 -7.09 32.09
CA LEU A 3 -1.76 -7.72 31.26
C LEU A 3 -2.58 -6.74 30.39
N MET A 4 -2.62 -5.45 30.75
CA MET A 4 -3.29 -4.39 29.97
C MET A 4 -2.60 -4.07 28.63
N ASP A 5 -1.27 -4.20 28.52
CA ASP A 5 -0.57 -4.02 27.23
C ASP A 5 -0.89 -5.16 26.25
N PHE A 6 -1.08 -6.37 26.77
CA PHE A 6 -1.43 -7.53 25.97
C PHE A 6 -2.83 -7.39 25.34
N ILE A 7 -3.79 -6.79 26.06
CA ILE A 7 -5.16 -6.57 25.55
C ILE A 7 -5.22 -5.44 24.51
N LYS A 8 -4.38 -4.40 24.64
CA LYS A 8 -4.27 -3.36 23.60
C LYS A 8 -3.66 -3.88 22.29
N GLY A 9 -2.75 -4.85 22.38
CA GLY A 9 -2.13 -5.51 21.22
C GLY A 9 -3.08 -6.35 20.38
N GLU A 10 -4.27 -6.70 20.85
CA GLU A 10 -5.27 -7.53 20.15
C GLU A 10 -6.44 -6.72 19.54
N LEU A 11 -6.49 -5.39 19.75
CA LEU A 11 -7.56 -4.57 19.18
C LEU A 11 -7.45 -4.56 17.64
N LEU A 12 -8.61 -4.70 16.99
CA LEU A 12 -8.76 -4.59 15.53
C LEU A 12 -8.20 -3.24 15.07
N GLU A 13 -7.22 -3.31 14.17
CA GLU A 13 -6.53 -2.14 13.65
C GLU A 13 -7.34 -1.49 12.53
N VAL A 14 -7.40 -0.15 12.54
CA VAL A 14 -7.95 0.64 11.44
C VAL A 14 -6.78 1.22 10.66
N ILE A 15 -6.61 0.74 9.43
CA ILE A 15 -5.58 1.21 8.51
C ILE A 15 -6.22 2.27 7.63
N GLU A 16 -5.78 3.51 7.78
CA GLU A 16 -6.16 4.62 6.92
C GLU A 16 -4.97 5.53 6.63
N TRP A 17 -5.02 6.23 5.50
CA TRP A 17 -4.07 7.29 5.19
C TRP A 17 -4.79 8.56 4.75
N THR A 18 -4.52 9.64 5.47
CA THR A 18 -4.89 10.99 5.03
C THR A 18 -3.70 11.60 4.31
N ASP A 19 -3.82 11.75 2.99
CA ASP A 19 -2.83 12.48 2.19
C ASP A 19 -2.90 13.97 2.53
N ASP A 20 -1.91 14.46 3.28
CA ASP A 20 -1.69 15.88 3.57
C ASP A 20 -0.70 16.53 2.59
N SER A 21 -0.07 15.72 1.73
CA SER A 21 0.91 16.17 0.76
C SER A 21 0.27 16.55 -0.59
N ARG A 22 0.99 17.37 -1.38
CA ARG A 22 0.65 17.69 -2.78
C ARG A 22 1.43 16.86 -3.80
N ASP A 23 2.47 16.15 -3.39
CA ASP A 23 3.44 15.48 -4.28
C ASP A 23 3.61 13.98 -4.01
N THR A 24 3.00 13.44 -2.95
CA THR A 24 3.12 12.02 -2.61
C THR A 24 2.31 11.15 -3.57
N LEU A 25 3.02 10.35 -4.36
CA LEU A 25 2.44 9.35 -5.28
C LEU A 25 2.06 8.06 -4.57
N SER A 26 2.90 7.62 -3.64
CA SER A 26 2.74 6.36 -2.92
C SER A 26 3.15 6.52 -1.45
N PHE A 27 2.36 5.98 -0.55
CA PHE A 27 2.63 5.94 0.88
C PHE A 27 2.54 4.50 1.38
N ARG A 28 3.59 4.01 2.04
CA ARG A 28 3.54 2.72 2.72
C ARG A 28 3.10 2.93 4.16
N PHE A 29 2.05 2.24 4.58
CA PHE A 29 1.57 2.32 5.95
C PHE A 29 2.68 1.88 6.93
N PRO A 30 3.02 2.70 7.93
CA PRO A 30 4.08 2.38 8.89
C PRO A 30 3.55 1.41 9.93
N ASP A 31 3.83 0.12 9.72
CA ASP A 31 3.65 -0.93 10.72
C ASP A 31 5.03 -1.42 11.15
N GLU A 32 5.35 -1.27 12.44
CA GLU A 32 6.68 -1.60 13.01
C GLU A 32 7.00 -3.09 12.86
N ASP A 33 6.01 -3.95 13.04
CA ASP A 33 6.15 -5.41 12.97
C ASP A 33 5.72 -5.99 11.62
N LYS A 34 5.12 -5.16 10.75
CA LYS A 34 4.53 -5.54 9.45
C LYS A 34 3.52 -6.68 9.61
N ALA A 35 2.86 -6.75 10.76
CA ALA A 35 1.95 -7.80 11.16
C ALA A 35 0.52 -7.24 11.18
N ILE A 36 -0.02 -6.96 9.98
CA ILE A 36 -1.43 -6.57 9.85
C ILE A 36 -2.31 -7.69 10.38
N LYS A 37 -3.10 -7.37 11.41
CA LYS A 37 -3.96 -8.34 12.08
C LYS A 37 -5.10 -8.79 11.18
N ASN A 38 -5.47 -10.07 11.29
CA ASN A 38 -6.64 -10.59 10.58
C ASN A 38 -7.91 -9.87 11.08
N GLY A 39 -8.74 -9.39 10.16
CA GLY A 39 -9.93 -8.60 10.44
C GLY A 39 -9.70 -7.09 10.52
N ALA A 40 -8.47 -6.61 10.30
CA ALA A 40 -8.16 -5.18 10.22
C ALA A 40 -9.07 -4.47 9.19
N GLN A 41 -9.46 -3.25 9.52
CA GLN A 41 -10.32 -2.44 8.67
C GLN A 41 -9.45 -1.52 7.82
N LEU A 42 -9.51 -1.70 6.51
CA LEU A 42 -8.83 -0.85 5.54
C LEU A 42 -9.81 0.22 5.03
N ILE A 43 -9.48 1.49 5.22
CA ILE A 43 -10.29 2.62 4.75
C ILE A 43 -9.53 3.32 3.62
N VAL A 44 -10.07 3.24 2.41
CA VAL A 44 -9.51 3.87 1.21
C VAL A 44 -10.37 5.08 0.83
N ARG A 45 -9.75 6.24 0.60
CA ARG A 45 -10.45 7.46 0.18
C ARG A 45 -10.66 7.49 -1.33
N GLU A 46 -11.60 8.32 -1.81
CA GLU A 46 -11.98 8.40 -3.24
C GLU A 46 -10.84 8.71 -4.21
N SER A 47 -9.81 9.44 -3.77
CA SER A 47 -8.62 9.76 -4.57
C SER A 47 -7.44 8.82 -4.30
N GLN A 48 -7.70 7.65 -3.73
CA GLN A 48 -6.68 6.69 -3.36
C GLN A 48 -7.06 5.29 -3.83
N THR A 49 -6.03 4.47 -4.01
CA THR A 49 -6.12 3.04 -4.19
C THR A 49 -5.14 2.38 -3.23
N ALA A 50 -5.53 1.33 -2.51
CA ALA A 50 -4.64 0.61 -1.62
C ALA A 50 -4.21 -0.72 -2.24
N GLN A 51 -2.90 -0.99 -2.30
CA GLN A 51 -2.34 -2.27 -2.68
C GLN A 51 -1.90 -3.03 -1.44
N PHE A 52 -2.31 -4.29 -1.36
CA PHE A 52 -1.92 -5.19 -0.29
C PHE A 52 -0.83 -6.13 -0.80
N VAL A 53 0.30 -6.13 -0.10
CA VAL A 53 1.46 -6.97 -0.39
C VAL A 53 1.63 -7.94 0.76
N TYR A 54 1.73 -9.22 0.45
CA TYR A 54 1.83 -10.29 1.42
C TYR A 54 3.08 -11.11 1.18
N LEU A 55 3.95 -11.22 2.18
CA LEU A 55 5.25 -11.90 2.08
C LEU A 55 6.12 -11.42 0.90
N GLY A 56 5.94 -10.17 0.49
CA GLY A 56 6.63 -9.60 -0.67
C GLY A 56 5.97 -9.89 -2.02
N GLU A 57 4.87 -10.63 -2.05
CA GLU A 57 4.06 -10.86 -3.24
C GLU A 57 2.85 -9.92 -3.28
N PHE A 58 2.49 -9.47 -4.47
CA PHE A 58 1.27 -8.69 -4.67
C PHE A 58 0.05 -9.57 -4.37
N GLY A 59 -0.78 -9.13 -3.43
CA GLY A 59 -2.00 -9.82 -3.04
C GLY A 59 -3.21 -9.32 -3.80
N ASP A 60 -3.60 -8.07 -3.55
CA ASP A 60 -4.82 -7.48 -4.12
C ASP A 60 -4.77 -5.94 -4.16
N THR A 61 -5.71 -5.33 -4.88
CA THR A 61 -5.90 -3.89 -4.97
C THR A 61 -7.31 -3.48 -4.55
N PHE A 62 -7.40 -2.59 -3.57
CA PHE A 62 -8.64 -2.08 -3.01
C PHE A 62 -8.91 -0.64 -3.49
N GLY A 63 -10.07 -0.43 -4.09
CA GLY A 63 -10.57 0.90 -4.47
C GLY A 63 -11.18 1.66 -3.28
N PRO A 64 -11.75 2.85 -3.52
CA PRO A 64 -12.36 3.67 -2.48
C PRO A 64 -13.44 2.94 -1.68
N GLY A 65 -13.46 3.16 -0.36
CA GLY A 65 -14.45 2.57 0.55
C GLY A 65 -13.82 1.87 1.75
N LYS A 66 -14.67 1.17 2.50
CA LYS A 66 -14.29 0.38 3.68
C LYS A 66 -14.16 -1.10 3.30
N HIS A 67 -13.00 -1.68 3.56
CA HIS A 67 -12.67 -3.07 3.29
C HIS A 67 -12.24 -3.78 4.56
N THR A 68 -12.55 -5.06 4.68
CA THR A 68 -12.03 -5.89 5.79
C THR A 68 -10.91 -6.75 5.25
N LEU A 69 -9.71 -6.58 5.79
CA LEU A 69 -8.56 -7.41 5.47
C LEU A 69 -8.70 -8.74 6.19
N THR A 70 -9.12 -9.76 5.45
CA THR A 70 -9.17 -11.14 5.94
C THR A 70 -8.07 -11.94 5.28
N THR A 71 -7.26 -12.61 6.10
CA THR A 71 -6.17 -13.48 5.63
C THR A 71 -6.70 -14.70 4.85
N ASP A 72 -8.00 -14.99 4.91
CA ASP A 72 -8.60 -16.12 4.20
C ASP A 72 -9.13 -15.79 2.78
N ASN A 73 -9.16 -14.50 2.38
CA ASN A 73 -9.86 -14.08 1.15
C ASN A 73 -8.97 -13.61 0.00
N ILE A 74 -7.64 -13.81 0.10
CA ILE A 74 -6.71 -13.54 -1.01
C ILE A 74 -6.40 -14.87 -1.72
N PRO A 75 -6.75 -15.04 -3.00
CA PRO A 75 -6.65 -16.32 -3.72
C PRO A 75 -5.27 -16.98 -3.71
N VAL A 76 -4.20 -16.21 -3.46
CA VAL A 76 -2.80 -16.66 -3.40
C VAL A 76 -2.46 -17.36 -2.06
N LEU A 77 -3.19 -17.07 -0.98
CA LEU A 77 -2.92 -17.59 0.39
C LEU A 77 -3.21 -19.08 0.55
N THR A 78 -4.10 -19.64 -0.27
CA THR A 78 -4.48 -21.07 -0.19
C THR A 78 -3.31 -22.03 -0.44
N LYS A 79 -2.20 -21.57 -1.04
CA LYS A 79 -1.01 -22.39 -1.28
C LYS A 79 0.00 -22.41 -0.12
N LEU A 80 -0.12 -21.55 0.89
CA LEU A 80 0.84 -21.42 2.00
C LEU A 80 0.23 -21.84 3.34
N LYS A 81 -0.10 -23.13 3.45
CA LYS A 81 -0.39 -23.86 4.70
C LYS A 81 0.80 -23.80 5.69
N SER A 82 1.04 -22.66 6.32
CA SER A 82 2.17 -22.47 7.25
C SER A 82 1.70 -22.49 8.72
N TRP A 83 1.00 -23.56 9.12
CA TRP A 83 0.66 -23.85 10.51
C TRP A 83 1.89 -24.30 11.35
N LYS A 84 3.10 -23.91 10.94
CA LYS A 84 4.38 -24.49 11.40
C LYS A 84 5.32 -23.52 12.12
N TYR A 85 4.97 -22.26 12.28
CA TYR A 85 5.85 -21.26 12.91
C TYR A 85 5.21 -20.74 14.19
N GLY A 86 5.78 -21.15 15.33
CA GLY A 86 5.25 -20.87 16.67
C GLY A 86 5.36 -19.38 17.03
N PHE A 87 4.21 -18.78 17.34
CA PHE A 87 4.00 -17.48 18.02
C PHE A 87 4.75 -16.25 17.49
N ASN A 88 5.52 -16.38 16.42
CA ASN A 88 6.04 -15.29 15.62
C ASN A 88 5.26 -15.36 14.31
N SER A 89 4.27 -14.48 14.14
CA SER A 89 3.37 -14.51 12.98
C SER A 89 4.23 -14.50 11.71
N PRO A 90 4.31 -15.61 10.94
CA PRO A 90 5.10 -15.67 9.73
C PRO A 90 4.46 -14.86 8.60
N PHE A 91 3.43 -14.08 8.91
CA PHE A 91 2.54 -13.38 8.00
C PHE A 91 2.87 -11.90 8.02
N LYS A 92 3.92 -11.54 7.27
CA LYS A 92 4.25 -10.14 7.04
C LYS A 92 3.39 -9.59 5.90
N ALA A 93 2.70 -8.49 6.16
CA ALA A 93 1.90 -7.79 5.18
C ALA A 93 2.25 -6.31 5.18
N ASP A 94 2.29 -5.72 3.99
CA ASP A 94 2.51 -4.30 3.77
C ASP A 94 1.29 -3.74 3.01
N VAL A 95 0.81 -2.56 3.41
CA VAL A 95 -0.22 -1.82 2.66
C VAL A 95 0.41 -0.57 2.06
N TYR A 96 0.22 -0.41 0.76
CA TYR A 96 0.64 0.76 0.01
C TYR A 96 -0.58 1.52 -0.46
N TYR A 97 -0.70 2.78 -0.06
CA TYR A 97 -1.64 3.70 -0.66
C TYR A 97 -1.02 4.37 -1.87
N LEU A 98 -1.76 4.42 -2.96
CA LEU A 98 -1.43 5.10 -4.19
C LEU A 98 -2.42 6.23 -4.41
N ASN A 99 -1.91 7.39 -4.78
CA ASN A 99 -2.73 8.54 -5.10
C ASN A 99 -3.19 8.46 -6.56
N THR A 100 -4.51 8.48 -6.77
CA THR A 100 -5.11 8.42 -8.11
C THR A 100 -5.57 9.79 -8.61
N ARG A 101 -5.38 10.86 -7.82
CA ARG A 101 -5.69 12.23 -8.26
C ARG A 101 -4.78 12.68 -9.39
N LEU A 102 -5.26 13.63 -10.17
CA LEU A 102 -4.47 14.27 -11.22
C LEU A 102 -3.45 15.25 -10.63
N PHE A 103 -2.17 15.01 -10.87
CA PHE A 103 -1.08 15.91 -10.48
C PHE A 103 -0.91 17.02 -11.52
N THR A 104 -1.49 18.18 -11.25
CA THR A 104 -1.32 19.37 -12.09
C THR A 104 0.08 19.96 -11.94
N GLY A 105 0.70 20.39 -13.04
CA GLY A 105 2.00 21.07 -13.01
C GLY A 105 3.20 20.21 -13.41
N ASN A 106 2.99 18.90 -13.60
CA ASN A 106 4.01 18.02 -14.16
C ASN A 106 4.07 18.18 -15.68
N LYS A 107 4.95 19.06 -16.16
CA LYS A 107 5.23 19.20 -17.60
C LYS A 107 6.00 17.98 -18.09
N TRP A 108 5.59 17.42 -19.22
CA TRP A 108 6.39 16.43 -19.94
C TRP A 108 7.39 17.16 -20.83
N GLY A 109 8.66 16.75 -20.77
CA GLY A 109 9.73 17.34 -21.56
C GLY A 109 11.09 17.00 -20.98
N THR A 110 12.14 17.36 -21.72
CA THR A 110 13.50 17.32 -21.24
C THR A 110 13.85 18.61 -20.50
N ALA A 111 14.69 18.51 -19.46
CA ALA A 111 15.18 19.68 -18.74
C ALA A 111 15.97 20.63 -19.67
N ASN A 112 16.65 20.06 -20.66
CA ASN A 112 17.40 20.78 -21.69
C ASN A 112 16.76 20.57 -23.06
N PRO A 113 16.78 21.56 -23.97
CA PRO A 113 16.33 21.39 -25.34
C PRO A 113 17.08 20.26 -26.06
N ILE A 114 16.36 19.44 -26.83
CA ILE A 114 16.98 18.47 -27.74
C ILE A 114 17.20 19.16 -29.08
N MET A 115 18.45 19.39 -29.46
CA MET A 115 18.81 19.92 -30.77
C MET A 115 18.61 18.82 -31.82
N MET A 116 17.56 18.93 -32.62
CA MET A 116 17.32 18.05 -33.77
C MET A 116 17.85 18.73 -35.02
N ARG A 117 18.62 17.99 -35.84
CA ARG A 117 18.89 18.42 -37.21
C ARG A 117 17.64 18.15 -38.03
N ASP A 118 17.08 19.22 -38.58
CA ASP A 118 16.00 19.14 -39.57
C ASP A 118 16.64 18.92 -40.94
N ASP A 119 16.20 17.89 -41.68
CA ASP A 119 16.68 17.61 -43.03
C ASP A 119 16.15 18.64 -44.06
N ASP A 120 15.11 19.41 -43.70
CA ASP A 120 14.44 20.38 -44.58
C ASP A 120 14.91 21.85 -44.40
N LEU A 121 15.65 22.16 -43.33
CA LEU A 121 16.19 23.51 -43.08
C LEU A 121 17.72 23.49 -43.09
N GLY A 122 18.25 23.30 -44.29
CA GLY A 122 19.66 23.57 -44.59
C GLY A 122 20.06 24.99 -44.21
N ILE A 123 21.23 25.10 -43.57
CA ILE A 123 22.12 26.24 -43.81
C ILE A 123 22.89 25.91 -45.09
#